data_AF-F9P4M7-F1
#
_entry.id   AF-F9P4M7-F1
#
_cell.length_a   1.000
_cell.length_b   1.000
_cell.length_c   1.000
_cell.angle_alpha   90.00
_cell.angle_beta   90.00
_cell.angle_gamma   90.00
#
_symmetry.space_group_name_H-M   'P 1'
#
loop_
_entity.id
_entity.type
_entity.pdbx_description
1 polymer ?
#
loop_
_entity_poly.entity_id
_entity_poly.type
_entity_poly.pdbx_seq_one_letter_code
_entity_poly.pdbx_strand_id
1 'polypeptide(L)' 'MFLTVGVKVTSLKRTHFGAFELDPNLAAGEYRALNQAELEIVRHYLEKSY' A
#
# COMPACT_ATOMS: atom_id res chain seq x y z
N MET A 1 -7.50 13.89 12.44
CA MET A 1 -7.29 12.64 13.22
C MET A 1 -6.19 12.81 14.26
N PHE A 2 -4.88 12.82 13.94
CA PHE A 2 -3.84 12.97 14.98
C PHE A 2 -3.71 14.41 15.51
N LEU A 3 -3.65 15.40 14.61
CA LEU A 3 -3.57 16.80 15.03
C LEU A 3 -4.81 17.28 15.80
N THR A 4 -5.97 16.70 15.50
CA THR A 4 -7.23 17.04 16.20
C THR A 4 -7.24 16.61 17.67
N VAL A 5 -6.31 15.73 18.08
CA VAL A 5 -6.10 15.35 19.48
C VAL A 5 -4.74 15.85 20.01
N GLY A 6 -4.17 16.88 19.38
CA GLY A 6 -2.92 17.51 19.82
C GLY A 6 -1.66 16.70 19.53
N VAL A 7 -1.73 15.65 18.70
CA VAL A 7 -0.58 14.80 18.38
C VAL A 7 0.00 15.18 17.02
N LYS A 8 1.28 15.54 17.01
CA LYS A 8 2.05 15.76 15.79
C LYS A 8 2.69 14.45 15.33
N VAL A 9 2.30 13.99 14.14
CA VAL A 9 2.96 12.87 13.46
C VAL A 9 4.30 13.37 12.90
N THR A 10 5.40 12.71 13.27
CA THR A 10 6.76 13.05 12.81
C THR A 10 7.23 12.17 11.65
N SER A 11 6.61 11.01 11.46
CA SER A 11 6.82 10.10 10.33
C SER A 11 5.54 9.33 10.04
N LEU A 12 5.25 9.12 8.76
CA LEU A 12 4.13 8.30 8.30
C LEU A 12 4.62 7.41 7.15
N LYS A 13 4.55 6.10 7.35
CA LYS A 13 4.92 5.09 6.36
C LYS A 13 3.75 4.18 6.11
N ARG A 14 3.33 4.05 4.85
CA ARG A 14 2.32 3.06 4.44
C ARG A 14 3.02 1.73 4.23
N THR A 15 2.65 0.72 5.02
CA THR A 15 3.18 -0.64 4.89
C THR A 15 2.27 -1.55 4.08
N HIS A 16 0.99 -1.20 3.92
CA HIS A 16 0.00 -2.01 3.22
C HIS A 16 -0.97 -1.14 2.41
N PHE A 17 -1.52 -1.70 1.34
CA PHE A 17 -2.63 -1.12 0.59
C PHE A 17 -3.51 -2.26 0.05
N GLY A 18 -4.77 -2.33 0.48
CA GLY A 18 -5.60 -3.49 0.17
C GLY A 18 -4.94 -4.79 0.65
N ALA A 19 -4.82 -5.78 -0.25
CA ALA A 19 -4.12 -7.05 0.01
C ALA A 19 -2.60 -7.01 -0.28
N PHE A 20 -2.03 -5.84 -0.63
CA PHE A 20 -0.61 -5.70 -0.93
C PHE A 20 0.18 -5.23 0.28
N GLU A 21 1.31 -5.88 0.55
CA GLU A 21 2.30 -5.48 1.56
C GLU A 21 3.53 -4.87 0.88
N LEU A 22 4.11 -3.84 1.51
CA LEU A 22 5.37 -3.26 1.12
C LEU A 22 6.50 -4.26 1.39
N ASP A 23 7.17 -4.71 0.33
CA ASP A 23 8.31 -5.61 0.43
C ASP A 23 9.39 -5.02 1.37
N PRO A 24 9.75 -5.70 2.48
CA PRO A 24 10.75 -5.23 3.42
C PRO A 24 12.14 -5.04 2.80
N ASN A 25 12.42 -5.72 1.69
CA ASN A 25 13.71 -5.69 1.01
C ASN A 25 13.80 -4.60 -0.07
N LEU A 26 12.69 -3.93 -0.39
CA LEU A 26 12.66 -2.88 -1.41
C LEU A 26 13.16 -1.56 -0.82
N ALA A 27 14.20 -0.97 -1.41
CA ALA A 27 14.75 0.29 -0.91
C ALA A 27 13.82 1.47 -1.22
N ALA A 28 13.99 2.56 -0.47
CA ALA A 28 13.20 3.76 -0.69
C ALA A 28 13.46 4.34 -2.10
N GLY A 29 12.40 4.56 -2.87
CA GLY A 29 12.47 5.06 -4.25
C GLY A 29 12.53 3.96 -5.31
N GLU A 30 12.69 2.70 -4.92
CA GLU A 30 12.62 1.56 -5.83
C GLU A 30 11.19 1.09 -6.06
N TYR A 31 11.02 0.29 -7.12
CA TYR A 31 9.78 -0.40 -7.43
C TYR A 31 10.06 -1.81 -7.93
N ARG A 32 9.04 -2.66 -7.87
CA ARG A 32 9.02 -3.96 -8.54
C ARG A 32 7.71 -4.11 -9.30
N ALA A 33 7.72 -4.96 -10.33
CA ALA A 33 6.49 -5.39 -10.97
C ALA A 33 5.64 -6.24 -10.00
N LEU A 34 4.33 -6.21 -10.21
CA LEU A 34 3.42 -7.15 -9.56
C LEU A 34 3.63 -8.54 -10.16
N ASN A 35 3.58 -9.56 -9.31
CA ASN A 35 3.57 -10.94 -9.78
C ASN A 35 2.17 -11.35 -10.27
N GLN A 36 2.04 -12.56 -10.83
CA GLN A 36 0.76 -13.00 -11.40
C GLN A 36 -0.37 -13.05 -10.37
N ALA A 37 -0.10 -13.52 -9.15
CA ALA A 37 -1.12 -13.59 -8.10
C ALA A 37 -1.61 -12.19 -7.69
N GLU A 38 -0.69 -11.24 -7.60
CA GLU A 38 -0.97 -9.84 -7.32
C GLU A 38 -1.79 -9.17 -8.43
N LEU A 39 -1.52 -9.50 -9.69
CA LEU A 39 -2.30 -8.99 -10.83
C LEU A 39 -3.75 -9.49 -10.80
N GLU A 40 -4.00 -10.74 -10.41
CA GLU A 40 -5.37 -11.26 -10.25
C GLU A 40 -6.15 -10.50 -9.16
N ILE A 41 -5.47 -10.10 -8.08
CA ILE A 41 -6.06 -9.26 -7.03
C ILE A 41 -6.47 -7.90 -7.59
N VAL A 42 -5.59 -7.24 -8.35
CA VAL A 42 -5.92 -5.97 -9.01
C VAL A 42 -7.13 -6.13 -9.93
N ARG A 43 -7.16 -7.21 -10.75
CA ARG A 43 -8.28 -7.48 -11.65
C ARG A 43 -9.60 -7.57 -10.88
N HIS A 44 -9.64 -8.33 -9.78
CA HIS A 44 -10.83 -8.48 -8.94
C HIS A 44 -11.33 -7.15 -8.34
N TYR A 45 -10.41 -6.26 -7.94
CA TYR A 45 -10.80 -4.93 -7.46
C TYR A 45 -11.41 -4.07 -8.56
N LEU A 46 -10.86 -4.13 -9.77
CA LEU A 46 -11.36 -3.37 -10.92
C LEU A 46 -12.71 -3.90 -11.40
N GLU A 47 -12.91 -5.22 -11.43
CA GLU A 47 -14.18 -5.85 -11.82
C GLU A 47 -15.32 -5.52 -10.85
N LYS A 48 -15.04 -5.43 -9.54
CA LYS A 48 -16.03 -5.06 -8.51
C LYS A 48 -16.45 -3.60 -8.51
N SER A 49 -15.77 -2.75 -9.28
CA SER A 49 -16.01 -1.31 -9.30
C SER A 49 -16.99 -0.88 -10.40
N TYR A 50 -17.59 -1.84 -11.13
CA TYR A 50 -18.60 -1.64 -12.18
C TYR A 50 -19.87 -2.43 -11.91
#